data_AF-A0A699ST14-F1
#
_entry.id   AF-A0A699ST14-F1
#
_cell.length_a   1.000
_cell.length_b   1.000
_cell.length_c   1.000
_cell.angle_alpha   90.00
_cell.angle_beta   90.00
_cell.angle_gamma   90.00
#
_symmetry.space_group_name_H-M   'P 1'
#
loop_
_entity.id
_entity.type
_entity.pdbx_description
1 polymer ?
#
loop_
_entity_poly.entity_id
_entity_poly.type
_entity_poly.pdbx_seq_one_letter_code
_entity_poly.pdbx_strand_id
1 'polypeptide(L)'
;TPAQKAAKRRRLREQAKEAEDLKKQLEIVVDEDDDVFIKATPIGRKVPVVNYEIVMINNKPRYKIIKADDTHQLYISFITLLKNFDREDLEDLWKIVKARFSTSKPTNFSNDYLLVTLKTMFEKTDAQDVIWRSQQTQHGQALVKSWKLLTSCGVHIITFTTTMFALLVEKKYPLSRFIGTVSECGKTLG
;
A
#
# COMPACT_ATOMS: atom_id res chain seq x y z
N THR A 1 -33.10 -22.62 -33.36
CA THR A 1 -34.37 -23.10 -32.75
C THR A 1 -34.76 -22.27 -31.54
N PRO A 2 -36.06 -22.13 -31.19
CA PRO A 2 -36.55 -21.33 -30.05
C PRO A 2 -35.85 -21.66 -28.72
N ALA A 3 -35.47 -22.92 -28.52
CA ALA A 3 -34.73 -23.41 -27.35
C ALA A 3 -33.35 -22.74 -27.14
N GLN A 4 -32.60 -22.47 -28.22
CA GLN A 4 -31.28 -21.81 -28.12
C GLN A 4 -31.40 -20.33 -27.72
N LYS A 5 -32.47 -19.64 -28.18
CA LYS A 5 -32.76 -18.26 -27.78
C LYS A 5 -33.16 -18.16 -26.31
N ALA A 6 -33.92 -19.13 -25.80
CA ALA A 6 -34.31 -19.19 -24.38
C ALA A 6 -33.09 -19.44 -23.46
N ALA A 7 -32.20 -20.38 -23.83
CA ALA A 7 -30.98 -20.67 -23.07
C ALA A 7 -30.02 -19.47 -22.99
N LYS A 8 -29.85 -18.72 -24.10
CA LYS A 8 -29.01 -17.51 -24.13
C LYS A 8 -29.58 -16.40 -23.25
N ARG A 9 -30.91 -16.21 -23.24
CA ARG A 9 -31.59 -15.22 -22.37
C ARG A 9 -31.45 -15.55 -20.88
N ARG A 10 -31.51 -16.83 -20.51
CA ARG A 10 -31.31 -17.26 -19.12
C ARG A 10 -29.88 -16.99 -18.65
N ARG A 11 -28.87 -17.31 -19.46
CA ARG A 11 -27.46 -17.00 -19.14
C ARG A 11 -27.20 -15.50 -18.96
N LEU A 12 -27.76 -14.66 -19.84
CA LEU A 12 -27.62 -13.20 -19.72
C LEU A 12 -28.28 -12.65 -18.45
N ARG A 13 -29.39 -13.23 -18.00
CA ARG A 13 -30.03 -12.85 -16.72
C ARG A 13 -29.23 -13.28 -15.51
N GLU A 14 -28.65 -14.47 -15.52
CA GLU A 14 -27.75 -14.90 -14.43
C GLU A 14 -26.48 -14.06 -14.39
N GLN A 15 -25.85 -13.76 -15.53
CA GLN A 15 -24.69 -12.86 -15.59
C GLN A 15 -25.01 -11.43 -15.14
N ALA A 16 -26.20 -10.91 -15.49
CA ALA A 16 -26.65 -9.62 -15.00
C ALA A 16 -26.88 -9.64 -13.48
N LYS A 17 -27.42 -10.74 -12.95
CA LYS A 17 -27.65 -10.94 -11.52
C LYS A 17 -26.35 -11.11 -10.72
N GLU A 18 -25.38 -11.84 -11.25
CA GLU A 18 -24.02 -11.94 -10.68
C GLU A 18 -23.29 -10.60 -10.73
N ALA A 19 -23.42 -9.84 -11.82
CA ALA A 19 -22.85 -8.50 -11.92
C ALA A 19 -23.53 -7.52 -10.96
N GLU A 20 -24.84 -7.64 -10.73
CA GLU A 20 -25.58 -6.84 -9.75
C GLU A 20 -25.24 -7.23 -8.31
N ASP A 21 -25.04 -8.51 -8.02
CA ASP A 21 -24.62 -9.01 -6.71
C ASP A 21 -23.17 -8.61 -6.39
N LEU A 22 -22.27 -8.71 -7.37
CA LEU A 22 -20.91 -8.14 -7.31
C LEU A 22 -20.97 -6.62 -7.12
N LYS A 23 -21.85 -5.91 -7.85
CA LYS A 23 -22.03 -4.46 -7.73
C LYS A 23 -22.60 -4.06 -6.36
N LYS A 24 -23.52 -4.84 -5.79
CA LYS A 24 -24.05 -4.65 -4.42
C LYS A 24 -23.01 -4.96 -3.35
N GLN A 25 -22.14 -5.95 -3.58
CA GLN A 25 -20.94 -6.16 -2.77
C GLN A 25 -19.89 -5.04 -2.93
N LEU A 26 -20.03 -4.20 -3.97
CA LEU A 26 -19.13 -3.10 -4.33
C LEU A 26 -19.78 -1.72 -4.20
N GLU A 27 -20.99 -1.58 -3.64
CA GLU A 27 -21.66 -0.29 -3.50
C GLU A 27 -21.10 0.44 -2.29
N ILE A 28 -19.95 1.10 -2.50
CA ILE A 28 -19.29 1.97 -1.53
C ILE A 28 -18.91 3.25 -2.26
N VAL A 29 -19.30 4.37 -1.65
CA VAL A 29 -19.11 5.76 -2.08
C VAL A 29 -17.67 5.99 -2.51
N VAL A 30 -17.52 6.49 -3.74
CA VAL A 30 -16.26 6.99 -4.29
C VAL A 30 -15.90 8.25 -3.52
N ASP A 31 -14.78 8.22 -2.79
CA ASP A 31 -14.06 9.42 -2.43
C ASP A 31 -12.57 9.19 -2.73
N GLU A 32 -11.98 10.04 -3.56
CA GLU A 32 -10.82 9.77 -4.41
C GLU A 32 -9.47 9.58 -3.66
N ASP A 33 -9.44 9.53 -2.32
CA ASP A 33 -8.20 9.53 -1.54
C ASP A 33 -8.12 8.53 -0.36
N ASP A 34 -9.17 7.75 -0.07
CA ASP A 34 -9.20 6.87 1.11
C ASP A 34 -9.97 5.54 0.92
N ASP A 35 -9.72 4.85 -0.18
CA ASP A 35 -10.33 3.54 -0.44
C ASP A 35 -9.67 2.42 0.38
N VAL A 36 -10.05 2.31 1.65
CA VAL A 36 -9.84 1.10 2.47
C VAL A 36 -11.10 0.25 2.40
N PHE A 37 -11.01 -0.89 1.73
CA PHE A 37 -12.08 -1.92 1.78
C PHE A 37 -12.03 -2.64 3.12
N ILE A 38 -12.66 -2.06 4.15
CA ILE A 38 -12.76 -2.69 5.47
C ILE A 38 -13.91 -3.69 5.47
N LYS A 39 -13.59 -4.98 5.55
CA LYS A 39 -14.45 -5.97 6.21
C LYS A 39 -13.75 -6.44 7.48
N ALA A 40 -13.86 -5.69 8.58
CA ALA A 40 -13.59 -6.22 9.90
C ALA A 40 -14.17 -5.35 11.03
N THR A 41 -14.87 -6.02 11.94
CA THR A 41 -15.22 -5.57 13.29
C THR A 41 -13.95 -5.49 14.15
N PRO A 42 -13.67 -4.39 14.87
CA PRO A 42 -12.53 -4.33 15.77
C PRO A 42 -12.84 -5.13 17.04
N ILE A 43 -12.45 -6.40 17.09
CA ILE A 43 -12.39 -7.17 18.34
C ILE A 43 -10.97 -6.99 18.88
N GLY A 44 -10.86 -6.58 20.15
CA GLY A 44 -9.64 -6.06 20.79
C GLY A 44 -8.41 -6.97 20.90
N ARG A 45 -8.27 -7.98 20.04
CA ARG A 45 -7.08 -8.82 19.90
C ARG A 45 -6.51 -8.64 18.49
N LYS A 46 -5.34 -7.99 18.39
CA LYS A 46 -4.65 -7.80 17.11
C LYS A 46 -4.20 -9.16 16.58
N VAL A 47 -4.56 -9.45 15.34
CA VAL A 47 -4.20 -10.69 14.66
C VAL A 47 -2.96 -10.43 13.79
N PRO A 48 -1.87 -11.21 13.94
CA PRO A 48 -0.65 -11.03 13.15
C PRO A 48 -0.87 -11.22 11.65
N VAL A 49 -0.08 -10.53 10.83
CA VAL A 49 0.02 -10.81 9.40
C VAL A 49 0.83 -12.08 9.20
N VAL A 50 0.28 -13.07 8.50
CA VAL A 50 0.96 -14.36 8.26
C VAL A 50 1.35 -14.54 6.81
N ASN A 51 0.65 -13.89 5.88
CA ASN A 51 0.97 -14.00 4.47
C ASN A 51 0.45 -12.79 3.67
N TYR A 52 0.94 -12.66 2.43
CA TYR A 52 0.39 -11.72 1.47
C TYR A 52 0.36 -12.30 0.05
N GLU A 53 -0.60 -11.84 -0.75
CA GLU A 53 -0.75 -12.17 -2.16
C GLU A 53 -1.02 -10.92 -2.98
N ILE A 54 -0.68 -10.96 -4.27
CA ILE A 54 -1.03 -9.92 -5.22
C ILE A 54 -2.09 -10.50 -6.13
N VAL A 55 -3.32 -10.00 -6.01
CA VAL A 55 -4.48 -10.50 -6.73
C VAL A 55 -4.95 -9.46 -7.75
N MET A 56 -5.39 -9.93 -8.93
CA MET A 56 -5.91 -9.05 -9.97
C MET A 56 -7.43 -8.92 -9.83
N ILE A 57 -7.92 -7.72 -9.56
CA ILE A 57 -9.36 -7.40 -9.47
C ILE A 57 -9.65 -6.25 -10.44
N ASN A 58 -10.60 -6.45 -11.35
CA ASN A 58 -10.93 -5.48 -12.41
C ASN A 58 -9.69 -5.03 -13.20
N ASN A 59 -8.81 -6.00 -13.52
CA ASN A 59 -7.53 -5.77 -14.21
C ASN A 59 -6.56 -4.83 -13.47
N LYS A 60 -6.76 -4.60 -12.17
CA LYS A 60 -5.87 -3.82 -11.30
C LYS A 60 -5.30 -4.72 -10.19
N PRO A 61 -3.98 -4.70 -9.94
CA PRO A 61 -3.38 -5.47 -8.84
C PRO A 61 -3.82 -4.88 -7.50
N ARG A 62 -4.11 -5.76 -6.53
CA ARG A 62 -4.40 -5.40 -5.13
C ARG A 62 -3.56 -6.27 -4.20
N TYR A 63 -3.13 -5.68 -3.09
CA TYR A 63 -2.44 -6.39 -2.01
C TYR A 63 -3.46 -7.08 -1.13
N LYS A 64 -3.47 -8.41 -1.15
CA LYS A 64 -4.26 -9.23 -0.24
C LYS A 64 -3.41 -9.58 0.96
N ILE A 65 -3.75 -9.03 2.12
CA ILE A 65 -3.07 -9.30 3.39
C ILE A 65 -3.87 -10.37 4.13
N ILE A 66 -3.19 -11.45 4.50
CA ILE A 66 -3.79 -12.61 5.18
C ILE A 66 -3.32 -12.60 6.63
N LYS A 67 -4.29 -12.67 7.54
CA LYS A 67 -4.08 -12.68 8.99
C LYS A 67 -4.13 -14.11 9.54
N ALA A 68 -3.61 -14.31 10.75
CA ALA A 68 -3.53 -15.63 11.40
C ALA A 68 -4.89 -16.28 11.72
N ASP A 69 -5.98 -15.52 11.71
CA ASP A 69 -7.35 -15.98 11.94
C ASP A 69 -8.10 -16.29 10.63
N ASP A 70 -7.36 -16.48 9.53
CA ASP A 70 -7.85 -16.70 8.17
C ASP A 70 -8.65 -15.51 7.57
N THR A 71 -8.70 -14.37 8.25
CA THR A 71 -9.25 -13.15 7.67
C THR A 71 -8.28 -12.56 6.65
N HIS A 72 -8.83 -11.83 5.67
CA HIS A 72 -8.01 -11.14 4.69
C HIS A 72 -8.57 -9.77 4.35
N GLN A 73 -7.67 -8.83 4.03
CA GLN A 73 -8.00 -7.48 3.61
C GLN A 73 -7.32 -7.16 2.29
N LEU A 74 -7.97 -6.34 1.47
CA LEU A 74 -7.49 -5.94 0.15
C LEU A 74 -7.15 -4.45 0.14
N TYR A 75 -5.91 -4.13 -0.20
CA TYR A 75 -5.45 -2.76 -0.36
C TYR A 75 -5.12 -2.46 -1.81
N ILE A 76 -5.58 -1.33 -2.30
CA ILE A 76 -5.36 -0.91 -3.69
C ILE A 76 -3.91 -0.44 -3.88
N SER A 77 -3.33 0.21 -2.87
CA SER A 77 -1.98 0.75 -2.92
C SER A 77 -1.18 0.43 -1.66
N PHE A 78 0.15 0.55 -1.78
CA PHE A 78 1.04 0.42 -0.63
C PHE A 78 0.77 1.52 0.42
N ILE A 79 0.39 2.73 0.00
CA ILE A 79 0.03 3.81 0.93
C ILE A 79 -1.22 3.45 1.73
N THR A 80 -2.26 2.93 1.08
CA THR A 80 -3.48 2.49 1.78
C THR A 80 -3.18 1.37 2.76
N LEU A 81 -2.26 0.46 2.43
CA LEU A 81 -1.79 -0.56 3.36
C LEU A 81 -1.11 0.09 4.58
N LEU A 82 -0.15 0.99 4.37
CA LEU A 82 0.56 1.66 5.46
C LEU A 82 -0.35 2.48 6.39
N LYS A 83 -1.40 3.12 5.86
CA LYS A 83 -2.39 3.88 6.66
C LYS A 83 -3.14 2.99 7.65
N ASN A 84 -3.31 1.70 7.34
CA ASN A 84 -4.05 0.74 8.16
C ASN A 84 -3.16 -0.15 9.02
N PHE A 85 -1.87 -0.16 8.74
CA PHE A 85 -0.91 -0.98 9.46
C PHE A 85 -0.43 -0.23 10.70
N ASP A 86 -0.26 -0.97 11.79
CA ASP A 86 0.60 -0.55 12.87
C ASP A 86 2.04 -1.02 12.63
N ARG A 87 2.91 -0.74 13.60
CA ARG A 87 4.32 -1.10 13.50
C ARG A 87 4.54 -2.62 13.44
N GLU A 88 3.79 -3.38 14.22
CA GLU A 88 3.92 -4.85 14.31
C GLU A 88 3.50 -5.49 12.98
N ASP A 89 2.37 -5.05 12.41
CA ASP A 89 1.89 -5.52 11.11
C ASP A 89 2.90 -5.24 9.98
N LEU A 90 3.55 -4.09 10.01
CA LEU A 90 4.56 -3.73 9.02
C LEU A 90 5.84 -4.55 9.18
N GLU A 91 6.24 -4.85 10.41
CA GLU A 91 7.37 -5.73 10.72
C GLU A 91 7.11 -7.18 10.30
N ASP A 92 5.91 -7.69 10.55
CA ASP A 92 5.51 -9.04 10.13
C ASP A 92 5.47 -9.16 8.61
N LEU A 93 4.90 -8.16 7.92
CA LEU A 93 4.94 -8.10 6.46
C LEU A 93 6.38 -8.10 5.93
N TRP A 94 7.29 -7.34 6.55
CA TRP A 94 8.69 -7.34 6.16
C TRP A 94 9.34 -8.71 6.34
N LYS A 95 9.10 -9.41 7.46
CA LYS A 95 9.63 -10.77 7.69
C LYS A 95 9.16 -11.73 6.59
N ILE A 96 7.88 -11.66 6.20
CA ILE A 96 7.30 -12.51 5.17
C ILE A 96 7.92 -12.23 3.80
N VAL A 97 7.98 -10.96 3.40
CA VAL A 97 8.54 -10.53 2.11
C VAL A 97 10.03 -10.92 2.02
N LYS A 98 10.78 -10.68 3.11
CA LYS A 98 12.19 -11.04 3.20
C LYS A 98 12.39 -12.54 3.07
N ALA A 99 11.62 -13.36 3.80
CA ALA A 99 11.72 -14.82 3.72
C ALA A 99 11.39 -15.32 2.31
N ARG A 100 10.31 -14.82 1.69
CA ARG A 100 9.87 -15.22 0.35
C ARG A 100 10.92 -14.95 -0.72
N PHE A 101 11.54 -13.77 -0.70
CA PHE A 101 12.53 -13.38 -1.70
C PHE A 101 13.98 -13.62 -1.26
N SER A 102 14.19 -14.37 -0.17
CA SER A 102 15.54 -14.82 0.20
C SER A 102 16.08 -15.85 -0.79
N THR A 103 15.20 -16.68 -1.37
CA THR A 103 15.57 -17.76 -2.31
C THR A 103 15.00 -17.58 -3.72
N SER A 104 14.08 -16.63 -3.92
CA SER A 104 13.37 -16.43 -5.18
C SER A 104 13.37 -14.96 -5.61
N LYS A 105 13.23 -14.70 -6.91
CA LYS A 105 13.09 -13.33 -7.45
C LYS A 105 11.61 -12.95 -7.54
N PRO A 106 11.28 -11.65 -7.40
CA PRO A 106 9.95 -11.15 -7.71
C PRO A 106 9.52 -11.52 -9.13
N THR A 107 8.30 -12.03 -9.26
CA THR A 107 7.73 -12.43 -10.55
C THR A 107 6.93 -11.32 -11.23
N ASN A 108 6.54 -10.28 -10.48
CA ASN A 108 5.76 -9.17 -10.98
C ASN A 108 6.24 -7.84 -10.38
N PHE A 109 5.86 -6.74 -11.05
CA PHE A 109 6.27 -5.39 -10.66
C PHE A 109 5.85 -5.04 -9.23
N SER A 110 4.65 -5.42 -8.80
CA SER A 110 4.16 -5.08 -7.47
C SER A 110 4.93 -5.80 -6.35
N ASN A 111 5.39 -7.04 -6.58
CA ASN A 111 6.27 -7.77 -5.67
C ASN A 111 7.66 -7.13 -5.63
N ASP A 112 8.19 -6.72 -6.78
CA ASP A 112 9.50 -6.05 -6.86
C ASP A 112 9.46 -4.70 -6.13
N TYR A 113 8.44 -3.89 -6.40
CA TYR A 113 8.17 -2.63 -5.72
C TYR A 113 8.07 -2.83 -4.21
N LEU A 114 7.25 -3.78 -3.74
CA LEU A 114 7.08 -4.06 -2.32
C LEU A 114 8.41 -4.46 -1.64
N LEU A 115 9.19 -5.34 -2.28
CA LEU A 115 10.49 -5.77 -1.78
C LEU A 115 11.45 -4.58 -1.67
N VAL A 116 11.61 -3.78 -2.73
CA VAL A 116 12.52 -2.63 -2.77
C VAL A 116 12.14 -1.59 -1.71
N THR A 117 10.84 -1.28 -1.59
CA THR A 117 10.36 -0.30 -0.62
C THR A 117 10.58 -0.77 0.82
N LEU A 118 10.16 -1.99 1.18
CA LEU A 118 10.35 -2.51 2.54
C LEU A 118 11.84 -2.71 2.87
N LYS A 119 12.65 -3.11 1.90
CA LYS A 119 14.10 -3.20 2.07
C LYS A 119 14.70 -1.84 2.42
N THR A 120 14.28 -0.78 1.72
CA THR A 120 14.71 0.60 2.00
C THR A 120 14.27 1.06 3.40
N MET A 121 13.08 0.66 3.84
CA MET A 121 12.56 0.97 5.17
C MET A 121 13.34 0.26 6.28
N PHE A 122 13.51 -1.06 6.18
CA PHE A 122 13.99 -1.89 7.27
C PHE A 122 15.50 -2.15 7.22
N GLU A 123 16.06 -2.45 6.06
CA GLU A 123 17.50 -2.68 5.96
C GLU A 123 18.25 -1.36 6.06
N LYS A 124 19.39 -1.38 6.77
CA LYS A 124 20.37 -0.30 6.68
C LYS A 124 21.03 -0.37 5.31
N THR A 125 20.28 -0.07 4.26
CA THR A 125 20.91 0.61 3.14
C THR A 125 21.40 1.94 3.70
N ASP A 126 22.47 2.47 3.14
CA ASP A 126 22.65 3.92 3.16
C ASP A 126 21.43 4.49 2.44
N ALA A 127 20.29 4.60 3.13
CA ALA A 127 19.12 5.30 2.65
C ALA A 127 19.53 6.75 2.30
N GLN A 128 20.60 7.22 2.96
CA GLN A 128 21.45 8.31 2.52
C GLN A 128 21.82 8.20 1.03
N ASP A 129 22.51 7.16 0.57
CA ASP A 129 22.95 6.96 -0.82
C ASP A 129 21.82 6.86 -1.85
N VAL A 130 20.69 6.24 -1.51
CA VAL A 130 19.55 6.11 -2.45
C VAL A 130 18.85 7.47 -2.61
N ILE A 131 18.56 8.14 -1.50
CA ILE A 131 17.96 9.48 -1.49
C ILE A 131 18.95 10.47 -2.14
N TRP A 132 20.22 10.44 -1.75
CA TRP A 132 21.31 11.27 -2.27
C TRP A 132 21.55 11.09 -3.77
N ARG A 133 21.62 9.85 -4.28
CA ARG A 133 21.80 9.62 -5.72
C ARG A 133 20.60 10.06 -6.54
N SER A 134 19.37 9.86 -6.03
CA SER A 134 18.15 10.35 -6.69
C SER A 134 18.09 11.88 -6.74
N GLN A 135 18.71 12.56 -5.76
CA GLN A 135 18.85 14.02 -5.74
C GLN A 135 19.89 14.55 -6.75
N GLN A 136 20.86 13.73 -7.17
CA GLN A 136 21.90 14.15 -8.11
C GLN A 136 21.52 13.99 -9.60
N THR A 137 20.59 13.08 -9.93
CA THR A 137 20.44 12.61 -11.32
C THR A 137 19.41 13.36 -12.19
N GLN A 138 18.74 14.41 -11.72
CA GLN A 138 18.03 15.31 -12.64
C GLN A 138 17.76 16.69 -12.02
N HIS A 139 18.52 17.70 -12.46
CA HIS A 139 18.31 19.14 -12.21
C HIS A 139 18.00 19.56 -10.76
N GLY A 140 18.93 19.33 -9.80
CA GLY A 140 19.26 20.23 -8.68
C GLY A 140 18.17 20.81 -7.72
N GLN A 141 16.88 20.57 -7.92
CA GLN A 141 15.76 21.06 -7.12
C GLN A 141 14.60 20.06 -7.23
N ALA A 142 14.77 18.87 -6.65
CA ALA A 142 13.60 18.04 -6.34
C ALA A 142 12.84 18.72 -5.19
N LEU A 143 11.85 19.56 -5.53
CA LEU A 143 10.97 20.18 -4.55
C LEU A 143 10.12 19.10 -3.90
N VAL A 144 10.21 18.98 -2.58
CA VAL A 144 9.29 18.17 -1.79
C VAL A 144 7.91 18.78 -1.96
N LYS A 145 7.00 18.03 -2.57
CA LYS A 145 5.59 18.43 -2.76
C LYS A 145 4.79 18.22 -1.48
N SER A 146 5.05 17.11 -0.77
CA SER A 146 4.37 16.82 0.49
C SER A 146 5.23 15.94 1.40
N TRP A 147 5.01 16.11 2.70
CA TRP A 147 5.56 15.27 3.76
C TRP A 147 4.42 14.91 4.70
N LYS A 148 4.17 13.60 4.87
CA LYS A 148 3.21 13.07 5.83
C LYS A 148 3.87 12.07 6.78
N LEU A 149 3.52 12.10 8.07
CA LEU A 149 3.87 11.05 9.03
C LEU A 149 2.65 10.15 9.25
N LEU A 150 2.83 8.85 9.08
CA LEU A 150 1.88 7.81 9.50
C LEU A 150 2.31 7.35 10.89
N THR A 151 1.64 7.87 11.92
CA THR A 151 1.98 7.61 13.33
C THR A 151 1.71 6.16 13.75
N SER A 152 0.74 5.48 13.12
CA SER A 152 0.40 4.08 13.44
C SER A 152 1.57 3.11 13.20
N CYS A 153 2.26 3.25 12.07
CA CYS A 153 3.39 2.40 11.67
C CYS A 153 4.76 3.10 11.78
N GLY A 154 4.79 4.37 12.17
CA GLY A 154 6.02 5.15 12.31
C GLY A 154 6.73 5.41 10.97
N VAL A 155 5.97 5.71 9.90
CA VAL A 155 6.50 5.89 8.54
C VAL A 155 6.33 7.33 8.07
N HIS A 156 7.41 7.98 7.64
CA HIS A 156 7.37 9.21 6.86
C HIS A 156 7.18 8.91 5.39
N ILE A 157 6.17 9.51 4.77
CA ILE A 157 5.96 9.54 3.32
C ILE A 157 6.39 10.92 2.82
N ILE A 158 7.39 10.93 1.95
CA ILE A 158 7.90 12.14 1.30
C ILE A 158 7.64 12.02 -0.19
N THR A 159 6.86 12.95 -0.73
CA THR A 159 6.54 13.00 -2.14
C THR A 159 7.32 14.13 -2.80
N PHE A 160 8.12 13.79 -3.79
CA PHE A 160 8.78 14.72 -4.70
C PHE A 160 7.95 14.85 -5.98
N THR A 161 8.33 15.78 -6.85
CA THR A 161 7.67 15.96 -8.17
C THR A 161 7.65 14.69 -9.01
N THR A 162 8.66 13.83 -8.91
CA THR A 162 8.83 12.64 -9.75
C THR A 162 8.81 11.32 -8.98
N THR A 163 9.03 11.34 -7.67
CA THR A 163 9.29 10.13 -6.87
C THR A 163 8.67 10.23 -5.48
N MET A 164 8.24 9.12 -4.91
CA MET A 164 7.77 9.03 -3.53
C MET A 164 8.68 8.09 -2.73
N PHE A 165 9.04 8.51 -1.52
CA PHE A 165 9.82 7.72 -0.57
C PHE A 165 9.01 7.46 0.69
N ALA A 166 9.15 6.26 1.25
CA ALA A 166 8.54 5.89 2.51
C ALA A 166 9.65 5.36 3.44
N LEU A 167 9.76 5.97 4.62
CA LEU A 167 10.94 5.91 5.50
C LEU A 167 10.54 5.69 6.97
N LEU A 168 11.26 4.89 7.74
CA LEU A 168 10.95 4.62 9.16
C LEU A 168 11.47 5.73 10.09
N VAL A 169 10.63 6.27 10.96
CA VAL A 169 10.94 7.41 11.85
C VAL A 169 12.20 7.22 12.71
N GLU A 170 12.51 5.99 13.13
CA GLU A 170 13.65 5.67 14.00
C GLU A 170 15.02 5.74 13.29
N LYS A 171 15.02 5.81 11.95
CA LYS A 171 16.27 5.97 11.19
C LYS A 171 16.61 7.45 11.08
N LYS A 172 17.83 7.80 11.49
CA LYS A 172 18.39 9.14 11.27
C LYS A 172 18.67 9.34 9.78
N TYR A 173 17.75 9.99 9.08
CA TYR A 173 17.96 10.42 7.70
C TYR A 173 18.54 11.84 7.68
N PRO A 174 19.54 12.14 6.83
CA PRO A 174 20.06 13.49 6.63
C PRO A 174 19.08 14.32 5.79
N LEU A 175 17.84 14.47 6.26
CA LEU A 175 16.81 15.34 5.68
C LEU A 175 16.97 16.79 6.16
N SER A 176 17.90 17.05 7.09
CA SER A 176 18.13 18.36 7.72
C SER A 176 18.55 19.48 6.76
N ARG A 177 18.98 19.17 5.53
CA ARG A 177 19.24 20.18 4.49
C ARG A 177 17.97 20.74 3.82
N PHE A 178 16.80 20.16 4.08
CA PHE A 178 15.51 20.62 3.52
C PHE A 178 14.67 21.48 4.48
N ILE A 179 15.04 21.58 5.76
CA ILE A 179 14.37 22.44 6.77
C ILE A 179 14.76 23.93 6.59
N GLY A 180 15.09 24.33 5.36
CA GLY A 180 15.22 25.74 4.98
C GLY A 180 13.92 26.35 4.44
N THR A 181 12.98 25.52 3.97
CA THR A 181 11.79 26.02 3.23
C THR A 181 10.52 25.17 3.39
N VAL A 182 10.39 24.40 4.48
CA VAL A 182 9.09 23.86 4.89
C VAL A 182 8.83 24.33 6.32
N SER A 183 8.19 25.49 6.42
CA SER A 183 7.57 25.96 7.65
C SER A 183 6.71 24.84 8.24
N GLU A 184 6.95 24.52 9.51
CA GLU A 184 6.07 23.73 10.36
C GLU A 184 4.63 24.25 10.22
N CYS A 185 3.80 23.59 9.40
CA CYS A 185 2.36 23.71 9.49
C CYS A 185 1.90 22.70 10.54
N GLY A 186 2.01 23.12 11.80
CA GLY A 186 1.73 22.30 12.96
C GLY A 186 2.00 23.01 14.28
N LYS A 187 1.83 24.33 14.33
CA LYS A 187 1.68 25.04 15.60
C LYS A 187 0.20 24.97 15.99
N THR A 188 -0.07 24.18 17.01
CA THR A 188 -1.27 24.27 17.84
C THR A 188 -1.51 25.73 18.23
N LEU A 189 -2.67 26.26 17.82
CA LEU A 189 -3.27 27.47 18.37
C LEU A 189 -4.52 27.03 19.11
N GLY A 190 -4.56 27.31 20.41
CA GLY A 190 -5.60 26.94 21.36
C GLY A 190 -4.98 26.67 22.72
#